data_AF-A0A378VZC5-F1
#
_entry.id   AF-A0A378VZC5-F1
#
_cell.length_a   1.000
_cell.length_b   1.000
_cell.length_c   1.000
_cell.angle_alpha   90.00
_cell.angle_beta   90.00
_cell.angle_gamma   90.00
#
_symmetry.space_group_name_H-M   'P 1'
#
loop_
_entity.id
_entity.type
_entity.pdbx_description
1 polymer ?
#
loop_
_entity_poly.entity_id
_entity_poly.type
_entity_poly.pdbx_seq_one_letter_code
_entity_poly.pdbx_strand_id
1 'polypeptide(L)'
;MYATGAGGTITGFGAGRHREGFGGCIIIDDPHKADEARSEVRRQNVIDWFQNTVESRKNSPDTPIILIMQRLHEKDLAGWLLDGGNGEEWEHLCLPAIQEDGTALWPEKHDIETLRRMEQAAPYVFAGQYLQRPAPPDGGTFKPDNLQFVKALPAGNIRWVRAWDLASTANGGDYTAGGRLGVTEDGRYIIANVVRGRYGADERDRILRNTAQKDGVKTKISIPQDPGQAGKSQTLYLTRQLAGFSVSAGPESGDKVTRAGPFAAQVNIGNVMVLDDGTWDTDALIAEMRMFPNGRHDDQIDCLGRAFGELLDTRTGMIDFLRSQVEAVK
;
A
#
# COMPACT_ATOMS: atom_id res chain seq x y z
N MET A 1 25.04 -11.19 -31.53
CA MET A 1 24.30 -10.54 -30.44
C MET A 1 25.23 -10.51 -29.23
N TYR A 2 25.57 -9.33 -28.71
CA TYR A 2 26.30 -9.21 -27.45
C TYR A 2 25.26 -8.82 -26.39
N ALA A 3 25.22 -9.52 -25.26
CA ALA A 3 24.25 -9.27 -24.17
C ALA A 3 24.99 -9.11 -22.84
N THR A 4 24.53 -8.17 -22.01
CA THR A 4 25.00 -7.98 -20.63
C THR A 4 23.80 -7.61 -19.76
N GLY A 5 23.84 -7.98 -18.48
CA GLY A 5 22.75 -7.68 -17.55
C GLY A 5 22.68 -6.20 -17.18
N ALA A 6 21.52 -5.73 -16.72
CA ALA A 6 21.36 -4.39 -16.16
C ALA A 6 22.36 -4.17 -15.01
N GLY A 7 23.19 -3.13 -15.11
CA GLY A 7 24.30 -2.84 -14.17
C GLY A 7 25.62 -3.57 -14.44
N GLY A 8 25.68 -4.45 -15.45
CA GLY A 8 26.92 -5.07 -15.90
C GLY A 8 27.77 -4.12 -16.76
N THR A 9 29.09 -4.33 -16.78
CA THR A 9 30.00 -3.55 -17.63
C THR A 9 29.66 -3.79 -19.10
N ILE A 10 29.09 -2.80 -19.80
CA ILE A 10 28.96 -2.82 -21.26
C ILE A 10 30.35 -2.58 -21.85
N THR A 11 31.13 -3.65 -22.00
CA THR A 11 32.42 -3.66 -22.68
C THR A 11 32.21 -3.93 -24.17
N GLY A 12 31.78 -2.92 -24.92
CA GLY A 12 31.57 -3.04 -26.37
C GLY A 12 31.42 -1.71 -27.07
N PHE A 13 32.13 -1.58 -28.21
CA PHE A 13 32.03 -0.50 -29.20
C PHE A 13 30.56 -0.13 -29.45
N GLY A 14 30.25 1.16 -29.59
CA GLY A 14 28.87 1.65 -29.63
C GLY A 14 27.97 0.94 -30.64
N ALA A 15 26.66 0.98 -30.38
CA ALA A 15 25.66 0.27 -31.15
C ALA A 15 25.32 1.03 -32.44
N GLY A 16 25.22 0.28 -33.54
CA GLY A 16 25.01 0.80 -34.89
C GLY A 16 26.32 1.13 -35.60
N ARG A 17 26.73 0.39 -36.63
CA ARG A 17 27.84 0.84 -37.47
C ARG A 17 27.39 2.02 -38.33
N HIS A 18 28.26 3.01 -38.53
CA HIS A 18 28.01 4.10 -39.47
C HIS A 18 28.07 3.54 -40.90
N ARG A 19 26.90 3.23 -41.47
CA ARG A 19 26.73 2.69 -42.82
C ARG A 19 25.37 3.11 -43.38
N GLU A 20 25.23 3.02 -44.70
CA GLU A 20 23.93 3.18 -45.36
C GLU A 20 23.04 1.98 -45.01
N GLY A 21 21.83 2.23 -44.51
CA GLY A 21 20.90 1.20 -44.03
C GLY A 21 21.16 0.71 -42.59
N PHE A 22 20.52 -0.39 -42.20
CA PHE A 22 20.48 -0.85 -40.80
C PHE A 22 21.89 -1.12 -40.24
N GLY A 23 22.36 -0.34 -39.27
CA GLY A 23 23.69 -0.46 -38.67
C GLY A 23 23.80 -1.45 -37.50
N GLY A 24 22.68 -1.89 -36.94
CA GLY A 24 22.55 -2.60 -35.66
C GLY A 24 21.52 -1.93 -34.75
N CYS A 25 21.24 -2.54 -33.60
CA CYS A 25 20.31 -2.00 -32.60
C CYS A 25 20.79 -2.31 -31.17
N ILE A 26 20.17 -1.65 -30.19
CA ILE A 26 20.26 -1.99 -28.78
C ILE A 26 18.98 -2.74 -28.40
N ILE A 27 19.11 -3.85 -27.68
CA ILE A 27 17.96 -4.58 -27.12
C ILE A 27 18.11 -4.56 -25.60
N ILE A 28 17.04 -4.14 -24.92
CA ILE A 28 16.92 -4.12 -23.47
C ILE A 28 15.84 -5.13 -23.11
N ASP A 29 16.21 -6.13 -22.33
CA ASP A 29 15.33 -7.24 -21.93
C ASP A 29 15.13 -7.18 -20.41
N ASP A 30 13.87 -7.02 -19.98
CA ASP A 30 13.42 -6.96 -18.58
C ASP A 30 14.36 -6.17 -17.64
N PRO A 31 14.50 -4.85 -17.84
CA PRO A 31 15.44 -4.04 -17.05
C PRO A 31 15.00 -3.85 -15.59
N HIS A 32 13.73 -4.10 -15.29
CA HIS A 32 13.16 -4.06 -13.95
C HIS A 32 12.93 -5.48 -13.43
N LYS A 33 13.45 -5.78 -12.23
CA LYS A 33 13.07 -7.01 -11.52
C LYS A 33 11.73 -6.80 -10.80
N ALA A 34 10.89 -7.83 -10.80
CA ALA A 34 9.52 -7.77 -10.28
C ALA A 34 9.42 -7.36 -8.80
N ASP A 35 10.38 -7.77 -7.96
CA ASP A 35 10.47 -7.39 -6.55
C ASP A 35 10.99 -5.94 -6.36
N GLU A 36 11.78 -5.45 -7.30
CA GLU A 36 12.47 -4.15 -7.22
C GLU A 36 11.63 -3.00 -7.78
N ALA A 37 10.75 -3.30 -8.74
CA ALA A 37 9.91 -2.31 -9.43
C ALA A 37 8.95 -1.56 -8.49
N ARG A 38 8.78 -1.98 -7.24
CA ARG A 38 7.99 -1.27 -6.22
C ARG A 38 8.76 -0.14 -5.54
N SER A 39 10.09 -0.20 -5.51
CA SER A 39 10.93 0.84 -4.92
C SER A 39 11.14 1.98 -5.91
N GLU A 40 10.72 3.19 -5.55
CA GLU A 40 10.96 4.40 -6.37
C GLU A 40 12.45 4.60 -6.65
N VAL A 41 13.29 4.47 -5.63
CA VAL A 41 14.75 4.59 -5.76
C VAL A 41 15.30 3.58 -6.77
N ARG A 42 14.87 2.30 -6.71
CA ARG A 42 15.34 1.29 -7.67
C ARG A 42 14.82 1.55 -9.08
N ARG A 43 13.57 1.99 -9.24
CA ARG A 43 13.04 2.39 -10.54
C ARG A 43 13.84 3.54 -11.13
N GLN A 44 14.12 4.56 -10.32
CA GLN A 44 14.89 5.73 -10.74
C GLN A 44 16.29 5.33 -11.16
N ASN A 45 16.96 4.43 -10.43
CA ASN A 45 18.29 3.93 -10.83
C ASN A 45 18.30 3.27 -12.22
N VAL A 46 17.24 2.56 -12.62
CA VAL A 46 17.13 1.96 -13.95
C VAL A 46 16.91 3.04 -15.02
N ILE A 47 16.11 4.06 -14.73
CA ILE A 47 15.91 5.22 -15.61
C ILE A 47 17.23 5.99 -15.78
N ASP A 48 17.92 6.27 -14.69
CA ASP A 48 19.22 6.94 -14.69
C ASP A 48 20.27 6.12 -15.46
N TRP A 49 20.26 4.80 -15.31
CA TRP A 49 21.12 3.91 -16.10
C TRP A 49 20.81 4.02 -17.59
N PHE A 50 19.53 4.01 -17.97
CA PHE A 50 19.12 4.15 -19.36
C PHE A 50 19.62 5.47 -19.96
N GLN A 51 19.30 6.61 -19.33
CA GLN A 51 19.68 7.94 -19.80
C GLN A 51 21.19 8.13 -19.87
N ASN A 52 21.90 7.82 -18.78
CA ASN A 52 23.32 8.15 -18.68
C ASN A 52 24.21 7.14 -19.42
N THR A 53 23.77 5.88 -19.52
CA THR A 53 24.62 4.79 -20.03
C THR A 53 24.16 4.24 -21.37
N VAL A 54 22.86 4.03 -21.58
CA VAL A 54 22.37 3.34 -22.79
C VAL A 54 22.27 4.31 -23.96
N GLU A 55 21.69 5.50 -23.75
CA GLU A 55 21.48 6.48 -24.82
C GLU A 55 22.81 6.95 -25.43
N SER A 56 23.84 7.14 -24.59
CA SER A 56 25.18 7.53 -25.03
C SER A 56 25.91 6.48 -25.87
N ARG A 57 25.36 5.26 -26.01
CA ARG A 57 25.96 4.16 -26.78
C ARG A 57 25.46 4.09 -28.22
N LYS A 58 24.50 4.92 -28.61
CA LYS A 58 24.12 5.08 -30.03
C LYS A 58 25.30 5.70 -30.80
N ASN A 59 25.84 5.00 -31.78
CA ASN A 59 26.85 5.59 -32.70
C ASN A 59 26.23 6.51 -33.76
N SER A 60 24.91 6.39 -33.99
CA SER A 60 24.12 7.27 -34.85
C SER A 60 22.79 7.55 -34.14
N PRO A 61 22.20 8.74 -34.29
CA PRO A 61 20.85 9.02 -33.82
C PRO A 61 19.82 7.99 -34.32
N ASP A 62 20.04 7.45 -35.52
CA ASP A 62 19.15 6.48 -36.18
C ASP A 62 19.33 5.03 -35.69
N THR A 63 20.26 4.75 -34.77
CA THR A 63 20.40 3.40 -34.21
C THR A 63 19.17 3.07 -33.36
N PRO A 64 18.38 2.03 -33.71
CA PRO A 64 17.18 1.69 -32.95
C PRO A 64 17.50 1.14 -31.56
N ILE A 65 16.65 1.48 -30.59
CA ILE A 65 16.61 0.85 -29.27
C ILE A 65 15.28 0.11 -29.16
N ILE A 66 15.34 -1.16 -28.75
CA ILE A 66 14.17 -2.01 -28.57
C ILE A 66 14.10 -2.37 -27.09
N LEU A 67 13.03 -1.95 -26.43
CA LEU A 67 12.72 -2.33 -25.05
C LEU A 67 11.68 -3.44 -25.05
N ILE A 68 12.02 -4.58 -24.46
CA ILE A 68 11.13 -5.71 -24.25
C ILE A 68 11.02 -5.91 -22.75
N MET A 69 9.81 -5.76 -22.22
CA MET A 69 9.55 -6.04 -20.81
C MET A 69 8.08 -6.29 -20.55
N GLN A 70 7.78 -6.99 -19.46
CA GLN A 70 6.45 -6.92 -18.84
C GLN A 70 6.30 -5.62 -18.05
N ARG A 71 5.12 -5.00 -18.13
CA ARG A 71 4.81 -3.83 -17.29
C ARG A 71 4.68 -4.22 -15.81
N LEU A 72 5.41 -3.54 -14.95
CA LEU A 72 5.44 -3.80 -13.50
C LEU A 72 4.93 -2.61 -12.66
N HIS A 73 4.99 -1.40 -13.21
CA HIS A 73 4.58 -0.17 -12.54
C HIS A 73 4.24 0.90 -13.61
N GLU A 74 3.39 1.88 -13.31
CA GLU A 74 3.10 2.94 -14.29
C GLU A 74 4.38 3.72 -14.66
N LYS A 75 5.19 4.09 -13.66
CA LYS A 75 6.49 4.78 -13.77
C LYS A 75 7.68 3.82 -13.95
N ASP A 76 7.46 2.63 -14.51
CA ASP A 76 8.58 1.80 -14.96
C ASP A 76 9.26 2.43 -16.19
N LEU A 77 10.33 1.81 -16.68
CA LEU A 77 11.12 2.40 -17.79
C LEU A 77 10.24 2.60 -19.04
N ALA A 78 9.41 1.61 -19.37
CA ALA A 78 8.50 1.71 -20.50
C ALA A 78 7.50 2.86 -20.32
N GLY A 79 6.87 2.98 -19.15
CA GLY A 79 5.94 4.09 -18.89
C GLY A 79 6.61 5.46 -18.96
N TRP A 80 7.79 5.61 -18.35
CA TRP A 80 8.56 6.85 -18.42
C TRP A 80 8.94 7.23 -19.87
N LEU A 81 9.32 6.27 -20.70
CA LEU A 81 9.63 6.49 -22.12
C LEU A 81 8.39 6.88 -22.93
N LEU A 82 7.26 6.20 -22.70
CA LEU A 82 5.99 6.50 -23.38
C LEU A 82 5.43 7.87 -23.00
N ASP A 83 5.73 8.36 -21.80
CA ASP A 83 5.39 9.71 -21.34
C ASP A 83 6.35 10.79 -21.91
N GLY A 84 7.27 10.42 -22.79
CA GLY A 84 8.23 11.32 -23.42
C GLY A 84 9.41 11.67 -22.52
N GLY A 85 9.72 10.84 -21.52
CA GLY A 85 10.75 11.11 -20.52
C GLY A 85 12.14 11.39 -21.09
N ASN A 86 12.50 10.76 -22.22
CA ASN A 86 13.76 11.04 -22.92
C ASN A 86 13.62 12.02 -24.10
N GLY A 87 12.42 12.56 -24.33
CA GLY A 87 12.12 13.49 -25.42
C GLY A 87 12.02 12.87 -26.82
N GLU A 88 12.12 11.54 -26.95
CA GLU A 88 11.88 10.82 -28.20
C GLU A 88 10.46 10.20 -28.22
N GLU A 89 9.89 10.01 -29.42
CA GLU A 89 8.65 9.26 -29.59
C GLU A 89 8.94 7.76 -29.74
N TRP A 90 8.26 6.93 -28.96
CA TRP A 90 8.43 5.48 -28.98
C TRP A 90 7.25 4.78 -29.65
N GLU A 91 7.54 3.85 -30.55
CA GLU A 91 6.53 2.94 -31.08
C GLU A 91 6.18 1.89 -30.01
N HIS A 92 4.88 1.78 -29.67
CA HIS A 92 4.39 0.90 -28.61
C HIS A 92 3.60 -0.28 -29.19
N LEU A 93 4.14 -1.49 -29.02
CA LEU A 93 3.43 -2.74 -29.27
C LEU A 93 3.02 -3.40 -27.94
N CYS A 94 1.72 -3.48 -27.70
CA CYS A 94 1.15 -4.08 -26.49
C CYS A 94 0.55 -5.46 -26.78
N LEU A 95 0.99 -6.48 -26.04
CA LEU A 95 0.57 -7.88 -26.22
C LEU A 95 -0.11 -8.41 -24.94
N PRO A 96 -1.39 -8.10 -24.69
CA PRO A 96 -2.10 -8.57 -23.50
C PRO A 96 -2.45 -10.06 -23.61
N ALA A 97 -2.37 -10.79 -22.50
CA ALA A 97 -2.66 -12.22 -22.43
C ALA A 97 -4.14 -12.54 -22.73
N ILE A 98 -5.06 -11.62 -22.42
CA ILE A 98 -6.46 -11.66 -22.85
C ILE A 98 -6.66 -10.56 -23.90
N GLN A 99 -7.08 -10.95 -25.10
CA GLN A 99 -7.34 -10.05 -26.21
C GLN A 99 -8.69 -9.32 -26.05
N GLU A 100 -8.95 -8.30 -26.86
CA GLU A 100 -10.18 -7.49 -26.77
C GLU A 100 -11.45 -8.31 -27.03
N ASP A 101 -11.37 -9.36 -27.85
CA ASP A 101 -12.45 -10.31 -28.10
C ASP A 101 -12.66 -11.32 -26.96
N GLY A 102 -11.86 -11.23 -25.90
CA GLY A 102 -11.91 -12.10 -24.74
C GLY A 102 -11.20 -13.44 -24.92
N THR A 103 -10.48 -13.66 -26.03
CA THR A 103 -9.68 -14.87 -26.25
C THR A 103 -8.29 -14.78 -25.63
N ALA A 104 -7.65 -15.92 -25.40
CA ALA A 104 -6.27 -15.97 -24.93
C ALA A 104 -5.29 -15.69 -26.09
N LEU A 105 -4.29 -14.83 -25.86
CA LEU A 105 -3.24 -14.52 -26.84
C LEU A 105 -2.40 -15.76 -27.19
N TRP A 106 -2.13 -16.61 -26.19
CA TRP A 106 -1.34 -17.83 -26.37
C TRP A 106 -2.01 -19.02 -25.66
N PRO A 107 -3.06 -19.60 -26.27
CA PRO A 107 -3.88 -20.66 -25.65
C PRO A 107 -3.08 -21.90 -25.22
N GLU A 108 -2.01 -22.26 -25.93
CA GLU A 108 -1.16 -23.41 -25.61
C GLU A 108 -0.38 -23.23 -24.30
N LYS A 109 -0.12 -21.99 -23.89
CA LYS A 109 0.53 -21.67 -22.62
C LYS A 109 -0.48 -21.46 -21.50
N HIS A 110 -1.49 -20.61 -21.75
CA HIS A 110 -2.59 -20.33 -20.83
C HIS A 110 -3.88 -20.20 -21.61
N ASP A 111 -4.81 -21.14 -21.41
CA ASP A 111 -6.16 -21.03 -21.94
C ASP A 111 -6.96 -19.91 -21.24
N ILE A 112 -8.10 -19.55 -21.82
CA ILE A 112 -8.91 -18.45 -21.29
C ILE A 112 -9.43 -18.73 -19.87
N GLU A 113 -9.80 -19.97 -19.56
CA GLU A 113 -10.27 -20.33 -18.21
C GLU A 113 -9.16 -20.16 -17.16
N THR A 114 -7.93 -20.54 -17.50
CA THR A 114 -6.76 -20.36 -16.63
C THR A 114 -6.44 -18.88 -16.46
N LEU A 115 -6.46 -18.09 -17.53
CA LEU A 115 -6.27 -16.64 -17.44
C LEU A 115 -7.33 -15.97 -16.56
N ARG A 116 -8.61 -16.37 -16.67
CA ARG A 116 -9.68 -15.86 -15.80
C ARG A 116 -9.49 -16.26 -14.33
N ARG A 117 -9.01 -17.47 -14.06
CA ARG A 117 -8.66 -17.90 -12.70
C ARG A 117 -7.49 -17.08 -12.13
N MET A 118 -6.46 -16.84 -12.93
CA MET A 118 -5.30 -16.02 -12.54
C MET A 118 -5.69 -14.56 -12.29
N GLU A 119 -6.56 -14.01 -13.15
CA GLU A 119 -7.16 -12.68 -12.99
C GLU A 119 -7.91 -12.56 -11.66
N GLN A 120 -8.72 -13.55 -11.28
CA GLN A 120 -9.44 -13.56 -10.01
C GLN A 120 -8.51 -13.71 -8.79
N ALA A 121 -7.46 -14.52 -8.89
CA ALA A 121 -6.54 -14.77 -7.79
C ALA A 121 -5.68 -13.55 -7.45
N ALA A 122 -5.25 -12.78 -8.46
CA ALA A 122 -4.41 -11.61 -8.25
C ALA A 122 -4.72 -10.49 -9.27
N PRO A 123 -5.88 -9.82 -9.19
CA PRO A 123 -6.36 -8.90 -10.22
C PRO A 123 -5.38 -7.77 -10.56
N TYR A 124 -4.71 -7.23 -9.54
CA TYR A 124 -3.74 -6.15 -9.69
C TYR A 124 -2.47 -6.59 -10.42
N VAL A 125 -1.88 -7.71 -9.98
CA VAL A 125 -0.68 -8.28 -10.62
C VAL A 125 -1.00 -8.73 -12.04
N PHE A 126 -2.20 -9.27 -12.25
CA PHE A 126 -2.68 -9.68 -13.56
C PHE A 126 -2.85 -8.49 -14.52
N ALA A 127 -3.44 -7.39 -14.07
CA ALA A 127 -3.58 -6.18 -14.89
C ALA A 127 -2.24 -5.63 -15.38
N GLY A 128 -1.23 -5.57 -14.50
CA GLY A 128 0.13 -5.14 -14.86
C GLY A 128 0.84 -6.15 -15.76
N GLN A 129 1.09 -7.36 -15.26
CA GLN A 129 1.97 -8.34 -15.91
C GLN A 129 1.32 -9.05 -17.10
N TYR A 130 0.01 -9.29 -17.07
CA TYR A 130 -0.69 -10.07 -18.10
C TYR A 130 -1.49 -9.19 -19.05
N LEU A 131 -2.09 -8.09 -18.59
CA LEU A 131 -2.85 -7.19 -19.48
C LEU A 131 -2.05 -5.97 -19.96
N GLN A 132 -0.79 -5.81 -19.51
CA GLN A 132 0.07 -4.66 -19.84
C GLN A 132 -0.57 -3.30 -19.51
N ARG A 133 -1.48 -3.30 -18.52
CA ARG A 133 -2.16 -2.12 -17.99
C ARG A 133 -1.76 -2.00 -16.53
N PRO A 134 -0.50 -1.64 -16.24
CA PRO A 134 -0.12 -1.34 -14.87
C PRO A 134 -0.98 -0.14 -14.46
N ALA A 135 -1.90 -0.37 -13.54
CA ALA A 135 -2.32 0.74 -12.74
C ALA A 135 -1.09 1.19 -11.94
N PRO A 136 -1.01 2.47 -11.57
CA PRO A 136 -0.23 2.77 -10.37
C PRO A 136 -0.63 1.78 -9.27
N PRO A 137 0.23 1.52 -8.29
CA PRO A 137 -0.24 1.04 -7.00
C PRO A 137 -1.47 1.84 -6.50
N ASP A 138 -1.68 3.06 -7.04
CA ASP A 138 -2.87 3.92 -7.00
C ASP A 138 -4.04 3.50 -7.92
N GLY A 139 -4.28 2.20 -8.10
CA GLY A 139 -5.65 1.74 -7.93
C GLY A 139 -5.94 1.82 -6.45
N GLY A 140 -6.21 3.02 -5.92
CA GLY A 140 -6.09 3.39 -4.50
C GLY A 140 -6.27 2.21 -3.55
N THR A 141 -5.32 2.02 -2.63
CA THR A 141 -5.36 0.89 -1.65
C THR A 141 -6.76 0.74 -1.08
N PHE A 142 -7.39 1.89 -0.81
CA PHE A 142 -8.80 2.02 -0.49
C PHE A 142 -9.61 2.50 -1.71
N LYS A 143 -10.79 1.89 -1.89
CA LYS A 143 -11.87 2.34 -2.76
C LYS A 143 -12.96 2.98 -1.90
N PRO A 144 -12.80 4.25 -1.48
CA PRO A 144 -13.71 4.88 -0.53
C PRO A 144 -15.13 5.02 -1.06
N ASP A 145 -15.34 4.97 -2.37
CA ASP A 145 -16.68 5.01 -2.98
C ASP A 145 -17.54 3.78 -2.59
N ASN A 146 -16.90 2.71 -2.11
CA ASN A 146 -17.60 1.52 -1.60
C ASN A 146 -18.00 1.64 -0.11
N LEU A 147 -17.61 2.72 0.58
CA LEU A 147 -18.01 2.96 1.97
C LEU A 147 -19.49 3.27 2.07
N GLN A 148 -20.12 2.74 3.12
CA GLN A 148 -21.52 3.01 3.42
C GLN A 148 -21.64 4.12 4.47
N PHE A 149 -22.03 5.31 4.04
CA PHE A 149 -22.24 6.44 4.96
C PHE A 149 -23.58 6.30 5.68
N VAL A 150 -23.54 6.36 7.02
CA VAL A 150 -24.72 6.28 7.88
C VAL A 150 -24.78 7.49 8.80
N LYS A 151 -25.99 8.00 9.08
CA LYS A 151 -26.20 9.15 9.98
C LYS A 151 -26.35 8.77 11.45
N ALA A 152 -26.48 7.48 11.74
CA ALA A 152 -26.64 6.96 13.09
C ALA A 152 -25.97 5.58 13.21
N LEU A 153 -25.60 5.22 14.44
CA LEU A 153 -25.05 3.89 14.74
C LEU A 153 -26.11 2.81 14.50
N PRO A 154 -25.73 1.65 13.93
CA PRO A 154 -26.65 0.52 13.79
C PRO A 154 -27.06 -0.01 15.16
N ALA A 155 -28.28 -0.54 15.25
CA ALA A 155 -28.78 -1.17 16.46
C ALA A 155 -28.01 -2.47 16.78
N GLY A 156 -27.93 -2.81 18.07
CA GLY A 156 -27.26 -4.01 18.55
C GLY A 156 -25.96 -3.72 19.30
N ASN A 157 -25.27 -4.78 19.74
CA ASN A 157 -24.00 -4.62 20.43
C ASN A 157 -22.87 -4.40 19.42
N ILE A 158 -22.12 -3.31 19.60
CA ILE A 158 -20.95 -3.02 18.79
C ILE A 158 -19.73 -3.10 19.68
N ARG A 159 -18.76 -3.91 19.28
CA ARG A 159 -17.49 -4.00 19.99
C ARG A 159 -16.53 -2.97 19.40
N TRP A 160 -15.99 -2.13 20.27
CA TRP A 160 -15.23 -0.94 19.88
C TRP A 160 -13.75 -1.07 20.20
N VAL A 161 -12.92 -0.65 19.25
CA VAL A 161 -11.51 -0.34 19.47
C VAL A 161 -11.25 1.10 19.01
N ARG A 162 -10.54 1.85 19.84
CA ARG A 162 -9.87 3.08 19.45
C ARG A 162 -8.37 2.82 19.40
N ALA A 163 -7.79 2.88 18.21
CA ALA A 163 -6.34 2.80 18.08
C ALA A 163 -5.75 4.16 17.77
N TRP A 164 -4.56 4.42 18.31
CA TRP A 164 -3.83 5.66 18.12
C TRP A 164 -2.62 5.45 17.20
N ASP A 165 -2.28 6.48 16.44
CA ASP A 165 -0.96 6.69 15.87
C ASP A 165 -0.38 7.95 16.52
N LEU A 166 0.77 7.81 17.19
CA LEU A 166 1.34 8.85 18.04
C LEU A 166 2.55 9.47 17.35
N ALA A 167 2.51 10.79 17.15
CA ALA A 167 3.64 11.52 16.60
C ALA A 167 4.89 11.37 17.49
N SER A 168 6.04 11.11 16.86
CA SER A 168 7.32 10.83 17.56
C SER A 168 8.03 12.09 18.07
N THR A 169 7.70 13.29 17.57
CA THR A 169 8.39 14.54 17.97
C THR A 169 7.42 15.69 18.26
N ALA A 170 7.74 16.51 19.27
CA ALA A 170 6.92 17.64 19.70
C ALA A 170 7.01 18.87 18.76
N ASN A 171 7.99 18.90 17.85
CA ASN A 171 8.28 20.05 16.98
C ASN A 171 8.33 19.71 15.48
N GLY A 172 8.01 18.48 15.08
CA GLY A 172 8.06 18.03 13.69
C GLY A 172 6.68 17.59 13.22
N GLY A 173 6.12 18.32 12.25
CA GLY A 173 5.13 18.02 11.20
C GLY A 173 4.11 16.86 11.26
N ASP A 174 4.26 15.85 12.10
CA ASP A 174 3.52 14.59 12.07
C ASP A 174 2.23 14.70 12.87
N TYR A 175 1.18 14.06 12.39
CA TYR A 175 -0.13 14.14 13.05
C TYR A 175 -0.22 13.04 14.11
N THR A 176 -0.84 13.37 15.23
CA THR A 176 -1.42 12.33 16.09
C THR A 176 -2.82 12.07 15.58
N ALA A 177 -3.09 10.80 15.25
CA ALA A 177 -4.40 10.35 14.82
C ALA A 177 -4.93 9.28 15.76
N GLY A 178 -6.24 9.22 15.93
CA GLY A 178 -6.89 8.10 16.58
C GLY A 178 -8.16 7.75 15.82
N GLY A 179 -8.32 6.48 15.49
CA GLY A 179 -9.50 5.97 14.79
C GLY A 179 -10.31 5.07 15.71
N ARG A 180 -11.63 5.30 15.78
CA ARG A 180 -12.58 4.43 16.50
C ARG A 180 -13.31 3.56 15.49
N LEU A 181 -13.00 2.28 15.54
CA LEU A 181 -13.56 1.25 14.70
C LEU A 181 -14.41 0.29 15.55
N GLY A 182 -15.60 -0.01 15.05
CA GLY A 182 -16.52 -0.97 15.63
C GLY A 182 -16.68 -2.19 14.73
N VAL A 183 -16.97 -3.34 15.33
CA VAL A 183 -17.52 -4.51 14.64
C VAL A 183 -18.91 -4.79 15.18
N THR A 184 -19.88 -4.89 14.26
CA THR A 184 -21.28 -5.20 14.56
C THR A 184 -21.48 -6.72 14.67
N GLU A 185 -22.60 -7.14 15.25
CA GLU A 185 -22.93 -8.57 15.40
C GLU A 185 -23.04 -9.32 14.06
N ASP A 186 -23.45 -8.62 13.00
CA ASP A 186 -23.54 -9.16 11.64
C ASP A 186 -22.17 -9.23 10.91
N GLY A 187 -21.08 -8.86 11.58
CA GLY A 187 -19.72 -8.97 11.05
C GLY A 187 -19.30 -7.82 10.12
N ARG A 188 -20.12 -6.78 10.00
CA ARG A 188 -19.72 -5.52 9.33
C ARG A 188 -18.89 -4.65 10.27
N TYR A 189 -18.20 -3.67 9.70
CA TYR A 189 -17.38 -2.72 10.44
C TYR A 189 -17.96 -1.32 10.36
N ILE A 190 -17.67 -0.49 11.36
CA ILE A 190 -18.10 0.92 11.37
C ILE A 190 -17.00 1.83 11.91
N ILE A 191 -16.59 2.81 11.12
CA ILE A 191 -15.75 3.92 11.56
C ILE A 191 -16.67 4.95 12.20
N ALA A 192 -16.61 5.06 13.53
CA ALA A 192 -17.50 5.95 14.27
C ALA A 192 -16.93 7.37 14.42
N ASN A 193 -15.62 7.49 14.52
CA ASN A 193 -14.96 8.77 14.74
C ASN A 193 -13.46 8.67 14.44
N VAL A 194 -12.87 9.72 13.89
CA VAL A 194 -11.42 9.92 13.84
C VAL A 194 -11.07 11.27 14.47
N VAL A 195 -10.09 11.26 15.38
CA VAL A 195 -9.51 12.47 15.98
C VAL A 195 -8.13 12.64 15.38
N ARG A 196 -7.83 13.81 14.80
CA ARG A 196 -6.54 14.10 14.17
C ARG A 196 -6.09 15.51 14.53
N GLY A 197 -4.80 15.67 14.81
CA GLY A 197 -4.19 16.99 14.96
C GLY A 197 -2.71 16.93 15.29
N ARG A 198 -2.06 18.09 15.28
CA ARG A 198 -0.66 18.25 15.67
C ARG A 198 -0.63 18.79 17.09
N TYR A 199 -0.18 17.96 18.02
CA TYR A 199 -0.25 18.27 19.43
C TYR A 199 1.14 18.20 20.06
N GLY A 200 1.43 19.13 20.97
CA GLY A 200 2.51 18.96 21.93
C GLY A 200 2.19 17.80 22.88
N ALA A 201 3.21 17.30 23.61
CA ALA A 201 3.06 16.13 24.49
C ALA A 201 1.90 16.28 25.51
N ASP A 202 1.81 17.42 26.18
CA ASP A 202 0.75 17.65 27.19
C ASP A 202 -0.65 17.73 26.59
N GLU A 203 -0.77 18.33 25.39
CA GLU A 203 -2.04 18.46 24.68
C GLU A 203 -2.50 17.10 24.14
N ARG A 204 -1.57 16.32 23.57
CA ARG A 204 -1.81 14.94 23.13
C ARG A 204 -2.39 14.12 24.27
N ASP A 205 -1.78 14.16 25.45
CA ASP A 205 -2.20 13.36 26.60
C ASP A 205 -3.59 13.78 27.11
N ARG A 206 -3.88 15.08 27.08
CA ARG A 206 -5.20 15.62 27.39
C ARG A 206 -6.25 15.14 26.38
N ILE A 207 -5.94 15.17 25.09
CA ILE A 207 -6.84 14.73 24.02
C ILE A 207 -7.10 13.23 24.09
N LEU A 208 -6.06 12.45 24.39
CA LEU A 208 -6.15 11.00 24.53
C LEU A 208 -7.08 10.62 25.69
N ARG A 209 -6.97 11.30 26.85
CA ARG A 209 -7.88 11.12 27.99
C ARG A 209 -9.31 11.58 27.70
N ASN A 210 -9.48 12.76 27.11
CA ASN A 210 -10.80 13.32 26.79
C ASN A 210 -11.53 12.44 25.77
N THR A 211 -10.82 11.93 24.76
CA THR A 211 -11.36 11.02 23.75
C THR A 211 -11.77 9.70 24.39
N ALA A 212 -10.94 9.12 25.26
CA ALA A 212 -11.27 7.91 25.99
C ALA A 212 -12.56 8.07 26.84
N GLN A 213 -12.69 9.19 27.55
CA GLN A 213 -13.89 9.51 28.33
C GLN A 213 -15.15 9.61 27.46
N LYS A 214 -15.06 10.28 26.30
CA LYS A 214 -16.16 10.39 25.33
C LYS A 214 -16.54 9.03 24.74
N ASP A 215 -15.55 8.19 24.45
CA ASP A 215 -15.77 6.86 23.88
C ASP A 215 -16.36 5.85 24.88
N GLY A 216 -16.17 6.11 26.17
CA GLY A 216 -16.65 5.29 27.27
C GLY A 216 -15.81 4.04 27.52
N VAL A 217 -15.97 3.46 28.71
CA VAL A 217 -15.14 2.34 29.22
C VAL A 217 -15.25 1.04 28.43
N LYS A 218 -16.30 0.90 27.60
CA LYS A 218 -16.49 -0.28 26.72
C LYS A 218 -15.60 -0.26 25.48
N THR A 219 -14.98 0.87 25.17
CA THR A 219 -14.06 1.00 24.04
C THR A 219 -12.66 0.60 24.49
N LYS A 220 -12.10 -0.44 23.86
CA LYS A 220 -10.71 -0.83 24.07
C LYS A 220 -9.79 0.18 23.38
N ILE A 221 -8.69 0.56 24.01
CA ILE A 221 -7.73 1.53 23.50
C ILE A 221 -6.47 0.77 23.09
N SER A 222 -6.00 0.93 21.86
CA SER A 222 -4.75 0.35 21.37
C SER A 222 -3.72 1.46 21.11
N ILE A 223 -2.52 1.31 21.65
CA ILE A 223 -1.44 2.32 21.55
C ILE A 223 -0.17 1.65 20.97
N PRO A 224 0.48 2.26 19.95
CA PRO A 224 1.74 1.76 19.41
C PRO A 224 2.84 1.88 20.44
N GLN A 225 3.71 0.88 20.50
CA GLN A 225 4.86 0.86 21.39
C GLN A 225 6.14 0.65 20.58
N ASP A 226 6.98 1.69 20.52
CA ASP A 226 8.33 1.54 19.97
C ASP A 226 9.17 0.56 20.81
N PRO A 227 10.02 -0.26 20.17
CA PRO A 227 10.80 -1.29 20.87
C PRO A 227 11.85 -0.70 21.84
N GLY A 228 12.24 0.57 21.65
CA GLY A 228 13.21 1.27 22.49
C GLY A 228 12.70 1.57 23.91
N GLN A 229 13.63 1.88 24.83
CA GLN A 229 13.28 2.19 26.22
C GLN A 229 12.34 3.41 26.36
N ALA A 230 12.50 4.40 25.49
CA ALA A 230 11.63 5.58 25.47
C ALA A 230 10.17 5.20 25.15
N GLY A 231 9.93 4.34 24.15
CA GLY A 231 8.60 3.88 23.77
C GLY A 231 7.92 3.04 24.86
N LYS A 232 8.67 2.14 25.50
CA LYS A 232 8.17 1.36 26.66
C LYS A 232 7.78 2.27 27.83
N SER A 233 8.58 3.29 28.12
CA SER A 233 8.32 4.26 29.20
C SER A 233 7.10 5.13 28.90
N GLN A 234 6.97 5.61 27.65
CA GLN A 234 5.81 6.37 27.18
C GLN A 234 4.53 5.54 27.27
N THR A 235 4.58 4.29 26.80
CA THR A 235 3.44 3.37 26.85
C THR A 235 2.99 3.12 28.29
N LEU A 236 3.93 2.86 29.21
CA LEU A 236 3.63 2.67 30.62
C LEU A 236 3.00 3.92 31.24
N TYR A 237 3.52 5.11 30.90
CA TYR A 237 2.97 6.38 31.35
C TYR A 237 1.53 6.59 30.85
N LEU A 238 1.29 6.44 29.54
CA LEU A 238 -0.04 6.61 28.94
C LEU A 238 -1.05 5.61 29.50
N THR A 239 -0.64 4.36 29.70
CA THR A 239 -1.47 3.32 30.31
C THR A 239 -1.93 3.71 31.72
N ARG A 240 -1.03 4.30 32.54
CA ARG A 240 -1.39 4.81 33.88
C ARG A 240 -2.36 5.99 33.81
N GLN A 241 -2.21 6.88 32.83
CA GLN A 241 -3.09 8.03 32.63
C GLN A 241 -4.52 7.64 32.19
N LEU A 242 -4.66 6.45 31.61
CA LEU A 242 -5.92 5.85 31.17
C LEU A 242 -6.48 4.83 32.16
N ALA A 243 -6.20 5.00 33.45
CA ALA A 243 -6.80 4.17 34.49
C ALA A 243 -8.34 4.16 34.37
N GLY A 244 -8.93 2.96 34.38
CA GLY A 244 -10.38 2.76 34.18
C GLY A 244 -10.79 2.38 32.75
N PHE A 245 -9.85 2.40 31.79
CA PHE A 245 -10.07 1.93 30.42
C PHE A 245 -9.30 0.63 30.15
N SER A 246 -9.80 -0.16 29.18
CA SER A 246 -9.05 -1.32 28.66
C SER A 246 -8.02 -0.83 27.67
N VAL A 247 -6.72 -0.96 27.97
CA VAL A 247 -5.61 -0.49 27.12
C VAL A 247 -4.75 -1.68 26.70
N SER A 248 -4.49 -1.81 25.40
CA SER A 248 -3.45 -2.68 24.84
C SER A 248 -2.34 -1.83 24.24
N ALA A 249 -1.10 -2.30 24.36
CA ALA A 249 0.02 -1.68 23.68
C ALA A 249 0.96 -2.73 23.13
N GLY A 250 1.51 -2.45 21.95
CA GLY A 250 2.32 -3.42 21.23
C GLY A 250 3.04 -2.80 20.04
N PRO A 251 4.17 -3.41 19.63
CA PRO A 251 4.93 -2.95 18.48
C PRO A 251 4.12 -3.12 17.19
N GLU A 252 4.45 -2.31 16.19
CA GLU A 252 3.95 -2.51 14.83
C GLU A 252 4.94 -3.36 14.05
N SER A 253 4.44 -4.42 13.42
CA SER A 253 5.24 -5.33 12.59
C SER A 253 4.75 -5.29 11.14
N GLY A 254 5.68 -5.37 10.20
CA GLY A 254 5.40 -5.20 8.77
C GLY A 254 5.37 -3.74 8.32
N ASP A 255 5.52 -3.51 7.01
CA ASP A 255 5.42 -2.18 6.42
C ASP A 255 3.98 -1.65 6.45
N LYS A 256 3.82 -0.32 6.35
CA LYS A 256 2.52 0.36 6.49
C LYS A 256 1.47 -0.18 5.53
N VAL A 257 1.86 -0.42 4.28
CA VAL A 257 0.98 -0.92 3.22
C VAL A 257 0.48 -2.33 3.53
N THR A 258 1.36 -3.22 3.99
CA THR A 258 0.99 -4.58 4.37
C THR A 258 0.05 -4.59 5.58
N ARG A 259 0.25 -3.69 6.55
CA ARG A 259 -0.63 -3.55 7.72
C ARG A 259 -2.02 -3.00 7.36
N ALA A 260 -2.09 -2.05 6.43
CA ALA A 260 -3.35 -1.48 5.97
C ALA A 260 -4.13 -2.43 5.05
N GLY A 261 -3.45 -3.36 4.37
CA GLY A 261 -4.04 -4.29 3.39
C GLY A 261 -5.29 -5.04 3.85
N PRO A 262 -5.30 -5.70 5.03
CA PRO A 262 -6.49 -6.38 5.53
C PRO A 262 -7.71 -5.47 5.75
N PHE A 263 -7.49 -4.25 6.25
CA PHE A 263 -8.55 -3.27 6.44
C PHE A 263 -9.04 -2.72 5.09
N ALA A 264 -8.11 -2.43 4.18
CA ALA A 264 -8.40 -1.99 2.82
C ALA A 264 -9.26 -3.00 2.06
N ALA A 265 -9.00 -4.29 2.21
CA ALA A 265 -9.83 -5.34 1.62
C ALA A 265 -11.30 -5.25 2.07
N GLN A 266 -11.56 -4.94 3.36
CA GLN A 266 -12.93 -4.79 3.88
C GLN A 266 -13.62 -3.53 3.33
N VAL A 267 -12.89 -2.42 3.21
CA VAL A 267 -13.40 -1.19 2.57
C VAL A 267 -13.76 -1.47 1.11
N ASN A 268 -12.88 -2.16 0.39
CA ASN A 268 -13.01 -2.40 -1.04
C ASN A 268 -14.19 -3.31 -1.40
N ILE A 269 -14.65 -4.19 -0.50
CA ILE A 269 -15.84 -5.02 -0.69
C ILE A 269 -17.14 -4.37 -0.15
N GLY A 270 -17.05 -3.16 0.40
CA GLY A 270 -18.20 -2.43 0.96
C GLY A 270 -18.67 -2.92 2.33
N ASN A 271 -17.79 -3.59 3.09
CA ASN A 271 -18.10 -4.13 4.42
C ASN A 271 -17.87 -3.13 5.56
N VAL A 272 -17.49 -1.89 5.23
CA VAL A 272 -17.17 -0.83 6.19
C VAL A 272 -18.15 0.34 6.03
N MET A 273 -18.82 0.66 7.13
CA MET A 273 -19.67 1.83 7.29
C MET A 273 -18.88 3.01 7.86
N VAL A 274 -19.31 4.22 7.57
CA VAL A 274 -18.79 5.46 8.17
C VAL A 274 -19.94 6.20 8.83
N LEU A 275 -19.81 6.49 10.13
CA LEU A 275 -20.75 7.36 10.83
C LEU A 275 -20.46 8.81 10.46
N ASP A 276 -21.36 9.43 9.71
CA ASP A 276 -21.28 10.83 9.29
C ASP A 276 -22.37 11.66 10.00
N ASP A 277 -22.21 11.83 11.31
CA ASP A 277 -23.11 12.59 12.17
C ASP A 277 -22.75 14.10 12.27
N GLY A 278 -21.77 14.55 11.48
CA GLY A 278 -21.27 15.92 11.49
C GLY A 278 -20.38 16.29 12.67
N THR A 279 -19.97 15.32 13.50
CA THR A 279 -19.12 15.57 14.67
C THR A 279 -17.61 15.47 14.39
N TRP A 280 -17.23 15.00 13.20
CA TRP A 280 -15.84 14.84 12.78
C TRP A 280 -15.68 14.92 11.26
N ASP A 281 -14.45 15.15 10.82
CA ASP A 281 -14.10 15.41 9.42
C ASP A 281 -13.99 14.11 8.61
N THR A 282 -15.12 13.65 8.09
CA THR A 282 -15.20 12.46 7.23
C THR A 282 -14.53 12.69 5.89
N ASP A 283 -14.62 13.90 5.32
CA ASP A 283 -14.01 14.26 4.05
C ASP A 283 -12.47 14.16 4.09
N ALA A 284 -11.85 14.58 5.20
CA ALA A 284 -10.40 14.42 5.39
C ALA A 284 -9.97 12.96 5.42
N LEU A 285 -10.77 12.06 6.01
CA LEU A 285 -10.50 10.62 5.97
C LEU A 285 -10.60 10.07 4.55
N ILE A 286 -11.63 10.46 3.80
CA ILE A 286 -11.81 10.02 2.40
C ILE A 286 -10.67 10.52 1.51
N ALA A 287 -10.26 11.78 1.68
CA ALA A 287 -9.12 12.34 0.97
C ALA A 287 -7.83 11.55 1.26
N GLU A 288 -7.59 11.17 2.51
CA GLU A 288 -6.43 10.37 2.89
C GLU A 288 -6.49 8.95 2.28
N MET A 289 -7.65 8.28 2.35
CA MET A 289 -7.88 6.97 1.73
C MET A 289 -7.60 6.96 0.23
N ARG A 290 -7.99 8.03 -0.49
CA ARG A 290 -7.76 8.17 -1.94
C ARG A 290 -6.29 8.33 -2.29
N MET A 291 -5.53 8.99 -1.41
CA MET A 291 -4.12 9.29 -1.66
C MET A 291 -3.18 8.19 -1.12
N PHE A 292 -3.65 7.27 -0.27
CA PHE A 292 -2.83 6.22 0.32
C PHE A 292 -2.40 5.16 -0.73
N PRO A 293 -1.11 4.77 -0.78
CA PRO A 293 -0.06 5.03 0.22
C PRO A 293 0.81 6.27 -0.07
N ASN A 294 0.56 6.96 -1.18
CA ASN A 294 1.41 8.04 -1.69
C ASN A 294 1.04 9.44 -1.13
N GLY A 295 0.07 9.50 -0.21
CA GLY A 295 -0.38 10.72 0.44
C GLY A 295 0.69 11.30 1.37
N ARG A 296 0.66 12.63 1.54
CA ARG A 296 1.55 13.32 2.50
C ARG A 296 1.28 12.92 3.95
N HIS A 297 0.10 12.38 4.22
CA HIS A 297 -0.38 11.95 5.52
C HIS A 297 -0.97 10.55 5.37
N ASP A 298 -0.69 9.68 6.33
CA ASP A 298 -1.19 8.31 6.41
C ASP A 298 -1.62 7.91 7.83
N ASP A 299 -1.60 8.88 8.76
CA ASP A 299 -1.79 8.65 10.20
C ASP A 299 -3.21 8.12 10.52
N GLN A 300 -4.25 8.56 9.77
CA GLN A 300 -5.61 8.08 9.97
C GLN A 300 -5.76 6.64 9.48
N ILE A 301 -5.10 6.28 8.38
CA ILE A 301 -5.09 4.91 7.85
C ILE A 301 -4.31 3.97 8.77
N ASP A 302 -3.15 4.39 9.26
CA ASP A 302 -2.33 3.61 10.19
C ASP A 302 -3.12 3.31 11.48
N CYS A 303 -3.78 4.32 12.07
CA CYS A 303 -4.56 4.10 13.28
C CYS A 303 -5.78 3.20 13.02
N LEU A 304 -6.47 3.30 11.87
CA LEU A 304 -7.59 2.40 11.54
C LEU A 304 -7.14 0.96 11.25
N GLY A 305 -6.00 0.78 10.57
CA GLY A 305 -5.40 -0.53 10.35
C GLY A 305 -5.06 -1.23 11.66
N ARG A 306 -4.48 -0.48 12.62
CA ARG A 306 -4.23 -0.98 13.97
C ARG A 306 -5.52 -1.35 14.70
N ALA A 307 -6.55 -0.50 14.65
CA ALA A 307 -7.84 -0.79 15.27
C ALA A 307 -8.46 -2.09 14.71
N PHE A 308 -8.35 -2.28 13.40
CA PHE A 308 -8.83 -3.48 12.71
C PHE A 308 -8.09 -4.74 13.19
N GLY A 309 -6.76 -4.70 13.26
CA GLY A 309 -5.96 -5.81 13.80
C GLY A 309 -6.37 -6.20 15.22
N GLU A 310 -6.55 -5.23 16.10
CA GLU A 310 -6.98 -5.46 17.48
C GLU A 310 -8.41 -6.03 17.58
N LEU A 311 -9.30 -5.65 16.66
CA LEU A 311 -10.63 -6.26 16.57
C LEU A 311 -10.57 -7.72 16.13
N LEU A 312 -9.59 -8.10 15.31
CA LEU A 312 -9.39 -9.49 14.86
C LEU A 312 -8.73 -10.37 15.91
N ASP A 313 -7.75 -9.85 16.65
CA ASP A 313 -6.94 -10.61 17.63
C ASP A 313 -7.72 -11.12 18.85
N THR A 314 -8.98 -10.70 19.00
CA THR A 314 -9.91 -11.32 19.96
C THR A 314 -10.50 -12.67 19.50
N ARG A 315 -10.28 -13.10 18.24
CA ARG A 315 -10.67 -14.45 17.77
C ARG A 315 -9.63 -15.53 18.08
N THR A 316 -8.43 -15.14 18.53
CA THR A 316 -7.27 -16.03 18.78
C THR A 316 -7.15 -16.49 20.23
N GLY A 317 -8.05 -16.06 21.13
CA GLY A 317 -7.90 -16.29 22.57
C GLY A 317 -8.02 -17.74 23.07
N MET A 318 -8.84 -18.60 22.46
CA MET A 318 -9.05 -19.96 22.98
C MET A 318 -8.28 -21.03 22.21
N ILE A 319 -8.18 -20.91 20.89
CA ILE A 319 -7.49 -21.92 20.07
C ILE A 319 -5.96 -21.81 20.20
N ASP A 320 -5.40 -20.60 20.28
CA ASP A 320 -3.95 -20.44 20.46
C ASP A 320 -3.52 -20.69 21.90
N PHE A 321 -4.38 -20.39 22.88
CA PHE A 321 -4.18 -20.83 24.27
C PHE A 321 -4.16 -22.37 24.34
N LEU A 322 -5.12 -23.07 23.72
CA LEU A 322 -5.09 -24.53 23.66
C LEU A 322 -3.89 -25.07 22.88
N ARG A 323 -3.48 -24.41 21.78
CA ARG A 323 -2.30 -24.79 20.99
C ARG A 323 -1.01 -24.67 21.81
N SER A 324 -0.82 -23.56 22.52
CA SER A 324 0.33 -23.36 23.42
C SER A 324 0.35 -24.33 24.61
N GLN A 325 -0.82 -24.73 25.14
CA GLN A 325 -0.90 -25.78 26.17
C GLN A 325 -0.52 -27.17 25.61
N VAL A 326 -0.87 -27.47 24.36
CA VAL A 326 -0.52 -28.75 23.71
C VAL A 326 0.96 -28.82 23.33
N GLU A 327 1.55 -27.71 22.90
CA GLU A 327 2.97 -27.61 22.58
C GLU A 327 3.87 -27.68 23.82
N ALA A 328 3.38 -27.24 24.99
CA ALA A 328 4.11 -27.34 26.26
C ALA A 328 4.14 -28.77 26.86
N VAL A 329 3.38 -29.71 26.30
CA VAL A 329 3.25 -31.10 26.79
C VAL A 329 4.02 -32.11 25.90
N LYS A 330 4.77 -31.62 24.89
CA LYS A 330 5.73 -32.41 24.13
C LYS A 330 7.16 -32.13 24.57
#